data_AF-A0A441HLE1-F1
#
_entry.id   AF-A0A441HLE1-F1
#
_cell.length_a   1.000
_cell.length_b   1.000
_cell.length_c   1.000
_cell.angle_alpha   90.00
_cell.angle_beta   90.00
_cell.angle_gamma   90.00
#
_symmetry.space_group_name_H-M   'P 1'
#
loop_
_entity.id
_entity.type
_entity.pdbx_description
1 polymer ?
#
loop_
_entity_poly.entity_id
_entity_poly.type
_entity_poly.pdbx_seq_one_letter_code
_entity_poly.pdbx_strand_id
1 'polypeptide(L)'
;MSNTRNFTMVAPGLHSSRRFLDLDDSRRSLFFYLLTSPHQTSCGCSQIRPGYACADLGPDWPMPKYLTCLADIEGAGLIITDPDTNEIYIERWFKHNSKGSWKYAKAVAGQIAKIESEMLREKVNADFLATDMGQAAFEAGEAEKVADIPSAANADNRLLTTRLMQKGNSDIHPAHIYRHVR
;
A
#
# COMPACT_ATOMS: atom_id res chain seq x y z
N MET A 1 -15.12 9.99 -4.23
CA MET A 1 -13.86 10.66 -4.59
C MET A 1 -12.89 9.59 -5.01
N SER A 2 -12.25 9.73 -6.18
CA SER A 2 -11.21 8.78 -6.61
C SER A 2 -10.12 8.71 -5.54
N ASN A 3 -9.64 7.52 -5.20
CA ASN A 3 -8.59 7.28 -4.21
C ASN A 3 -7.20 7.63 -4.79
N THR A 4 -7.15 8.62 -5.68
CA THR A 4 -5.95 9.07 -6.38
C THR A 4 -5.19 10.01 -5.47
N ARG A 5 -3.88 9.79 -5.34
CA ARG A 5 -2.99 10.65 -4.56
C ARG A 5 -2.96 12.05 -5.16
N ASN A 6 -3.33 13.07 -4.37
CA ASN A 6 -3.39 14.46 -4.83
C ASN A 6 -2.00 15.08 -5.08
N PHE A 7 -1.01 14.72 -4.25
CA PHE A 7 0.36 15.21 -4.36
C PHE A 7 1.34 14.19 -3.77
N THR A 8 2.59 14.20 -4.25
CA THR A 8 3.72 13.60 -3.52
C THR A 8 4.62 14.69 -2.97
N MET A 9 5.11 14.48 -1.76
CA MET A 9 6.03 15.41 -1.14
C MET A 9 7.41 15.31 -1.79
N VAL A 10 7.92 16.45 -2.23
CA VAL A 10 9.31 16.62 -2.65
C VAL A 10 10.04 17.31 -1.51
N ALA A 11 10.98 16.61 -0.88
CA ALA A 11 11.74 17.19 0.22
C ALA A 11 12.68 18.31 -0.28
N PRO A 12 12.72 19.49 0.37
CA PRO A 12 13.63 20.58 -0.04
C PRO A 12 15.10 20.15 -0.10
N GLY A 13 15.50 19.19 0.75
CA GLY A 13 16.84 18.62 0.75
C GLY A 13 17.26 17.96 -0.57
N LEU A 14 16.33 17.64 -1.48
CA LEU A 14 16.63 17.17 -2.83
C LEU A 14 17.51 18.17 -3.58
N HIS A 15 17.24 19.48 -3.45
CA HIS A 15 17.98 20.55 -4.12
C HIS A 15 19.37 20.79 -3.53
N SER A 16 19.70 20.13 -2.41
CA SER A 16 21.05 20.09 -1.83
C SER A 16 21.74 18.73 -1.99
N SER A 17 21.05 17.74 -2.58
CA SER A 17 21.57 16.38 -2.74
C SER A 17 22.63 16.35 -3.85
N ARG A 18 23.86 16.01 -3.51
CA ARG A 18 24.94 15.89 -4.51
C ARG A 18 24.59 14.89 -5.63
N ARG A 19 23.99 13.75 -5.26
CA ARG A 19 23.51 12.72 -6.21
C ARG A 19 22.55 13.28 -7.26
N PHE A 20 21.73 14.26 -6.86
CA PHE A 20 20.76 14.89 -7.75
C PHE A 20 21.36 16.09 -8.51
N LEU A 21 22.22 16.88 -7.85
CA LEU A 21 22.89 18.01 -8.46
C LEU A 21 23.96 17.60 -9.49
N ASP A 22 24.46 16.38 -9.45
CA ASP A 22 25.41 15.85 -10.45
C ASP A 22 24.73 15.41 -11.75
N LEU A 23 23.41 15.25 -11.74
CA LEU A 23 22.63 14.97 -12.93
C LEU A 23 22.48 16.22 -13.80
N ASP A 24 22.34 16.01 -15.12
CA ASP A 24 21.92 17.07 -16.04
C ASP A 24 20.40 17.29 -16.02
N ASP A 25 19.94 18.28 -16.78
CA ASP A 25 18.53 18.68 -16.78
C ASP A 25 17.58 17.58 -17.25
N SER A 26 17.99 16.76 -18.23
CA SER A 26 17.18 15.63 -18.70
C SER A 26 16.99 14.60 -17.59
N ARG A 27 18.08 14.18 -16.92
CA ARG A 27 18.01 13.19 -15.84
C ARG A 27 17.25 13.73 -14.62
N ARG A 28 17.42 15.00 -14.27
CA ARG A 28 16.62 15.63 -13.21
C ARG A 28 15.14 15.69 -13.56
N SER A 29 14.80 16.03 -14.81
CA SER A 29 13.41 16.04 -15.30
C SER A 29 12.78 14.65 -15.23
N LEU A 30 13.52 13.60 -15.64
CA LEU A 30 13.04 12.23 -15.53
C LEU A 30 12.86 11.83 -14.06
N PHE A 31 13.80 12.15 -13.18
CA PHE A 31 13.66 11.86 -11.75
C PHE A 31 12.40 12.51 -11.16
N PHE A 32 12.11 13.76 -11.49
CA PHE A 32 10.86 14.41 -11.06
C PHE A 32 9.63 13.69 -11.59
N TYR A 33 9.61 13.32 -12.87
CA TYR A 33 8.53 12.53 -13.43
C TYR A 33 8.34 11.21 -12.65
N LEU A 34 9.40 10.45 -12.39
CA LEU A 34 9.30 9.20 -11.61
C LEU A 34 8.76 9.45 -10.20
N LEU A 35 9.14 10.56 -9.58
CA LEU A 35 8.73 10.92 -8.22
C LEU A 35 7.26 11.39 -8.13
N THR A 36 6.76 12.10 -9.13
CA THR A 36 5.48 12.82 -9.05
C THR A 36 4.42 12.38 -10.07
N SER A 37 4.76 11.49 -11.00
CA SER A 37 3.83 10.98 -12.03
C SER A 37 2.58 10.31 -11.43
N PRO A 38 1.50 10.19 -12.22
CA PRO A 38 0.30 9.46 -11.81
C PRO A 38 0.53 7.97 -11.49
N HIS A 39 1.64 7.39 -11.96
CA HIS A 39 1.99 5.98 -11.70
C HIS A 39 2.56 5.76 -10.29
N GLN A 40 3.03 6.83 -9.63
CA GLN A 40 3.70 6.71 -8.35
C GLN A 40 2.73 6.34 -7.21
N THR A 41 3.17 5.42 -6.35
CA THR A 41 2.35 4.86 -5.26
C THR A 41 2.75 5.45 -3.90
N SER A 42 2.06 5.03 -2.83
CA SER A 42 2.39 5.47 -1.47
C SER A 42 3.59 4.73 -0.88
N CYS A 43 3.95 3.56 -1.42
CA CYS A 43 5.17 2.84 -1.01
C CYS A 43 6.43 3.29 -1.77
N GLY A 44 6.31 4.21 -2.73
CA GLY A 44 7.43 4.74 -3.51
C GLY A 44 7.95 3.80 -4.59
N CYS A 45 7.24 2.68 -4.84
CA CYS A 45 7.51 1.75 -5.92
C CYS A 45 6.36 1.79 -6.93
N SER A 46 6.67 1.97 -8.20
CA SER A 46 5.68 2.09 -9.29
C SER A 46 6.06 1.23 -10.47
N GLN A 47 5.05 0.59 -11.07
CA GLN A 47 5.21 -0.09 -12.35
C GLN A 47 5.00 0.89 -13.50
N ILE A 48 6.05 1.15 -14.29
CA ILE A 48 6.01 2.08 -15.42
C ILE A 48 6.68 1.43 -16.64
N ARG A 49 5.86 1.01 -17.61
CA ARG A 49 6.40 0.51 -18.88
C ARG A 49 7.09 1.65 -19.63
N PRO A 50 8.30 1.44 -20.18
CA PRO A 50 9.06 2.49 -20.86
C PRO A 50 8.29 3.24 -21.95
N GLY A 51 7.45 2.55 -22.73
CA GLY A 51 6.62 3.17 -23.76
C GLY A 51 5.58 4.16 -23.21
N TYR A 52 5.00 3.87 -22.04
CA TYR A 52 4.08 4.79 -21.37
C TYR A 52 4.83 5.97 -20.76
N ALA A 53 6.00 5.74 -20.18
CA ALA A 53 6.85 6.83 -19.70
C ALA A 53 7.23 7.81 -20.83
N CYS A 54 7.64 7.29 -21.99
CA CYS A 54 7.96 8.12 -23.15
C CYS A 54 6.74 8.92 -23.63
N ALA A 55 5.55 8.31 -23.65
CA ALA A 55 4.32 8.99 -24.04
C ALA A 55 3.96 10.14 -23.08
N ASP A 56 4.08 9.90 -21.77
CA ASP A 56 3.78 10.90 -20.74
C ASP A 56 4.78 12.06 -20.73
N LEU A 57 6.06 11.76 -20.99
CA LEU A 57 7.14 12.75 -21.05
C LEU A 57 7.13 13.59 -22.35
N GLY A 58 6.49 13.10 -23.40
CA GLY A 58 6.27 13.83 -24.65
C GLY A 58 7.32 13.58 -25.75
N PRO A 59 7.23 14.33 -26.87
CA PRO A 59 7.95 14.03 -28.11
C PRO A 59 9.48 14.08 -28.00
N ASP A 60 10.02 14.82 -27.03
CA ASP A 60 11.47 14.95 -26.79
C ASP A 60 12.07 13.81 -25.95
N TRP A 61 11.29 12.75 -25.68
CA TRP A 61 11.67 11.59 -24.89
C TRP A 61 11.55 10.28 -25.69
N PRO A 62 12.40 10.07 -26.70
CA PRO A 62 12.46 8.79 -27.39
C PRO A 62 13.03 7.71 -26.45
N MET A 63 12.65 6.45 -26.71
CA MET A 63 13.06 5.29 -25.91
C MET A 63 14.55 5.24 -25.56
N PRO A 64 15.51 5.47 -26.50
CA PRO A 64 16.92 5.42 -26.16
C PRO A 64 17.33 6.47 -25.12
N LYS A 65 16.80 7.69 -25.23
CA LYS A 65 17.06 8.76 -24.25
C LYS A 65 16.50 8.39 -22.88
N TYR A 66 15.27 7.85 -22.83
CA TYR A 66 14.65 7.42 -21.59
C TYR A 66 15.50 6.35 -20.89
N LEU A 67 15.89 5.29 -21.59
CA LEU A 67 16.66 4.18 -21.02
C LEU A 67 18.04 4.63 -20.53
N THR A 68 18.74 5.48 -21.31
CA THR A 68 20.03 6.05 -20.86
C THR A 68 19.86 6.90 -19.61
N CYS A 69 18.88 7.80 -19.58
CA CYS A 69 18.64 8.62 -18.40
C CYS A 69 18.24 7.79 -17.18
N LEU A 70 17.43 6.74 -17.37
CA LEU A 70 17.01 5.84 -16.30
C LEU A 70 18.22 5.13 -15.67
N ALA A 71 19.10 4.55 -16.51
CA ALA A 71 20.32 3.89 -16.06
C ALA A 71 21.26 4.86 -15.31
N ASP A 72 21.38 6.11 -15.75
CA ASP A 72 22.23 7.09 -15.09
C ASP A 72 21.68 7.55 -13.74
N ILE A 73 20.35 7.65 -13.60
CA ILE A 73 19.69 7.99 -12.33
C ILE A 73 19.82 6.82 -11.34
N GLU A 74 19.69 5.58 -11.82
CA GLU A 74 19.95 4.37 -11.04
C GLU A 74 21.41 4.30 -10.59
N GLY A 75 22.37 4.53 -11.51
CA GLY A 75 23.80 4.61 -11.20
C GLY A 75 24.16 5.72 -10.20
N ALA A 76 23.36 6.79 -10.14
CA ALA A 76 23.49 7.84 -9.13
C ALA A 76 22.89 7.47 -7.76
N GLY A 77 22.26 6.29 -7.61
CA GLY A 77 21.63 5.82 -6.37
C GLY A 77 20.40 6.65 -5.98
N LEU A 78 19.62 7.11 -6.95
CA LEU A 78 18.36 7.81 -6.72
C LEU A 78 17.14 6.91 -6.89
N ILE A 79 17.28 5.83 -7.66
CA ILE A 79 16.26 4.83 -7.89
C ILE A 79 16.88 3.43 -7.92
N ILE A 80 16.04 2.42 -7.81
CA ILE A 80 16.36 1.01 -8.12
C ILE A 80 15.31 0.53 -9.11
N THR A 81 15.74 -0.16 -10.18
CA THR A 81 14.85 -0.65 -11.23
C THR A 81 14.82 -2.17 -11.27
N ASP A 82 13.69 -2.71 -11.71
CA ASP A 82 13.57 -4.08 -12.17
C ASP A 82 12.99 -4.06 -13.60
N PRO A 83 13.80 -4.34 -14.63
CA PRO A 83 13.36 -4.30 -16.02
C PRO A 83 12.37 -5.42 -16.37
N ASP A 84 12.37 -6.54 -15.65
CA ASP A 84 11.50 -7.68 -15.95
C ASP A 84 10.06 -7.38 -15.55
N THR A 85 9.86 -6.71 -14.40
CA THR A 85 8.54 -6.29 -13.92
C THR A 85 8.18 -4.85 -14.30
N ASN A 86 9.12 -4.10 -14.88
CA ASN A 86 9.00 -2.66 -15.17
C ASN A 86 8.73 -1.83 -13.91
N GLU A 87 9.26 -2.24 -12.76
CA GLU A 87 9.07 -1.57 -11.49
C GLU A 87 10.26 -0.67 -11.15
N ILE A 88 9.97 0.48 -10.54
CA ILE A 88 10.94 1.49 -10.19
C ILE A 88 10.67 1.91 -8.75
N TYR A 89 11.66 1.74 -7.87
CA TYR A 89 11.64 2.23 -6.51
C TYR A 89 12.44 3.53 -6.37
N ILE A 90 11.85 4.54 -5.73
CA ILE A 90 12.56 5.77 -5.36
C ILE A 90 13.36 5.53 -4.09
N GLU A 91 14.69 5.61 -4.19
CA GLU A 91 15.55 5.41 -3.02
C GLU A 91 15.24 6.41 -1.91
N ARG A 92 15.29 5.93 -0.66
CA ARG A 92 15.04 6.74 0.54
C ARG A 92 13.64 7.35 0.57
N TRP A 93 12.66 6.77 -0.14
CA TRP A 93 11.27 7.24 -0.14
C TRP A 93 10.75 7.46 1.28
N PHE A 94 10.93 6.49 2.17
CA PHE A 94 10.45 6.54 3.56
C PHE A 94 11.27 7.46 4.48
N LYS A 95 12.44 7.96 4.05
CA LYS A 95 13.10 9.07 4.79
C LYS A 95 12.24 10.34 4.74
N HIS A 96 11.47 10.49 3.68
CA HIS A 96 10.66 11.68 3.43
C HIS A 96 9.18 11.38 3.64
N ASN A 97 8.68 10.22 3.19
CA ASN A 97 7.26 9.89 3.13
C ASN A 97 6.83 8.82 4.16
N SER A 98 7.27 8.95 5.41
CA SER A 98 6.96 8.01 6.51
C SER A 98 6.09 8.57 7.62
N LYS A 99 5.35 9.66 7.34
CA LYS A 99 4.39 10.24 8.31
C LYS A 99 2.96 9.87 7.94
N GLY A 100 2.19 9.38 8.89
CA GLY A 100 0.80 9.00 8.67
C GLY A 100 0.21 8.21 9.84
N SER A 101 -1.06 7.83 9.71
CA SER A 101 -1.75 7.00 10.69
C SER A 101 -1.46 5.50 10.49
N TRP A 102 -1.76 4.68 11.49
CA TRP A 102 -1.65 3.22 11.36
C TRP A 102 -2.50 2.64 10.20
N LYS A 103 -3.67 3.25 9.91
CA LYS A 103 -4.52 2.84 8.78
C LYS A 103 -3.82 3.10 7.44
N TYR A 104 -3.14 4.25 7.34
CA TYR A 104 -2.34 4.57 6.16
C TYR A 104 -1.15 3.61 6.03
N ALA A 105 -0.48 3.31 7.15
CA ALA A 105 0.61 2.35 7.20
C ALA A 105 0.18 0.94 6.72
N LYS A 106 -1.01 0.47 7.14
CA LYS A 106 -1.61 -0.78 6.65
C LYS A 106 -1.88 -0.75 5.14
N ALA A 107 -2.36 0.38 4.61
CA ALA A 107 -2.55 0.54 3.17
C ALA A 107 -1.24 0.50 2.39
N VAL A 108 -0.17 1.11 2.93
CA VAL A 108 1.19 1.06 2.35
C VAL A 108 1.71 -0.38 2.36
N ALA A 109 1.60 -1.11 3.47
CA ALA A 109 1.99 -2.53 3.53
C ALA A 109 1.27 -3.38 2.48
N GLY A 110 -0.03 -3.12 2.26
CA GLY A 110 -0.81 -3.76 1.20
C GLY A 110 -0.38 -3.40 -0.22
N GLN A 111 0.25 -2.24 -0.44
CA GLN A 111 0.88 -1.90 -1.73
C GLN A 111 2.22 -2.60 -1.90
N ILE A 112 3.03 -2.68 -0.84
CA ILE A 112 4.32 -3.39 -0.85
C ILE A 112 4.12 -4.87 -1.21
N ALA A 113 3.10 -5.51 -0.64
CA ALA A 113 2.77 -6.92 -0.94
C ALA A 113 2.38 -7.18 -2.41
N LYS A 114 2.04 -6.13 -3.18
CA LYS A 114 1.68 -6.23 -4.60
C LYS A 114 2.85 -5.98 -5.55
N ILE A 115 4.01 -5.60 -5.03
CA ILE A 115 5.22 -5.44 -5.85
C ILE A 115 5.60 -6.81 -6.41
N GLU A 116 5.70 -6.91 -7.72
CA GLU A 116 5.95 -8.16 -8.44
C GLU A 116 7.41 -8.60 -8.27
N SER A 117 8.35 -7.66 -8.42
CA SER A 117 9.78 -7.86 -8.22
C SER A 117 10.07 -8.26 -6.78
N GLU A 118 10.63 -9.45 -6.61
CA GLU A 118 11.03 -9.92 -5.28
C GLU A 118 12.10 -9.02 -4.65
N MET A 119 13.11 -8.64 -5.43
CA MET A 119 14.18 -7.76 -4.99
C MET A 119 13.64 -6.40 -4.53
N LEU A 120 12.77 -5.75 -5.31
CA LEU A 120 12.19 -4.46 -4.92
C LEU A 120 11.23 -4.63 -3.74
N ARG A 121 10.42 -5.70 -3.72
CA ARG A 121 9.49 -5.97 -2.62
C ARG A 121 10.24 -6.11 -1.30
N GLU A 122 11.31 -6.89 -1.27
CA GLU A 122 12.16 -7.05 -0.08
C GLU A 122 12.79 -5.72 0.34
N LYS A 123 13.38 -4.99 -0.61
CA LYS A 123 14.02 -3.70 -0.33
C LYS A 123 13.05 -2.66 0.22
N VAL A 124 11.89 -2.51 -0.41
CA VAL A 124 10.85 -1.56 -0.02
C VAL A 124 10.28 -1.94 1.34
N ASN A 125 10.05 -3.23 1.59
CA ASN A 125 9.57 -3.73 2.88
C ASN A 125 10.59 -3.45 4.00
N ALA A 126 11.89 -3.68 3.75
CA ALA A 126 12.94 -3.38 4.71
C ALA A 126 13.00 -1.88 5.06
N ASP A 127 12.95 -1.00 4.05
CA ASP A 127 12.95 0.45 4.26
C ASP A 127 11.69 0.92 4.99
N PHE A 128 10.54 0.29 4.74
CA PHE A 128 9.29 0.61 5.42
C PHE A 128 9.34 0.22 6.89
N LEU A 129 9.75 -1.02 7.21
CA LEU A 129 9.86 -1.53 8.58
C LEU A 129 10.92 -0.82 9.42
N ALA A 130 11.90 -0.17 8.79
CA ALA A 130 12.87 0.69 9.46
C ALA A 130 12.28 2.03 9.96
N THR A 131 10.97 2.28 9.78
CA THR A 131 10.29 3.50 10.24
C THR A 131 9.24 3.21 11.31
N ASP A 132 8.94 4.21 12.14
CA ASP A 132 7.87 4.14 13.14
C ASP A 132 6.51 3.78 12.51
N MET A 133 6.27 4.24 11.27
CA MET A 133 5.07 3.90 10.51
C MET A 133 5.02 2.39 10.19
N GLY A 134 6.14 1.82 9.74
CA GLY A 134 6.22 0.39 9.45
C GLY A 134 6.06 -0.48 10.70
N GLN A 135 6.69 -0.07 11.81
CA GLN A 135 6.53 -0.73 13.10
C GLN A 135 5.08 -0.72 13.57
N ALA A 136 4.40 0.44 13.49
CA ALA A 136 3.00 0.56 13.86
C ALA A 136 2.07 -0.32 13.00
N ALA A 137 2.37 -0.49 11.71
CA ALA A 137 1.62 -1.40 10.84
C ALA A 137 1.79 -2.86 11.24
N PHE A 138 3.02 -3.26 11.58
CA PHE A 138 3.33 -4.61 12.01
C PHE A 138 2.61 -4.95 13.33
N GLU A 139 2.73 -4.08 14.33
CA GLU A 139 2.06 -4.24 15.62
C GLU A 139 0.53 -4.32 15.49
N ALA A 140 -0.07 -3.44 14.68
CA ALA A 140 -1.51 -3.47 14.42
C ALA A 140 -1.94 -4.77 13.73
N GLY A 141 -1.14 -5.28 12.79
CA GLY A 141 -1.38 -6.55 12.11
C GLY A 141 -1.30 -7.75 13.05
N GLU A 142 -0.32 -7.78 13.96
CA GLU A 142 -0.22 -8.83 14.98
C GLU A 142 -1.37 -8.75 15.99
N ALA A 143 -1.77 -7.55 16.41
CA ALA A 143 -2.91 -7.36 17.30
C ALA A 143 -4.23 -7.85 16.67
N GLU A 144 -4.45 -7.57 15.38
CA GLU A 144 -5.61 -8.08 14.63
C GLU A 144 -5.60 -9.62 14.55
N LYS A 145 -4.45 -10.23 14.23
CA LYS A 145 -4.32 -11.71 14.19
C LYS A 145 -4.64 -12.33 15.55
N VAL A 146 -4.17 -11.74 16.65
CA VAL A 146 -4.45 -12.21 18.01
C VAL A 146 -5.94 -12.07 18.34
N ALA A 147 -6.59 -10.97 17.92
CA ALA A 147 -8.01 -10.76 18.11
C ALA A 147 -8.89 -11.75 17.31
N ASP A 148 -8.42 -12.20 16.14
CA ASP A 148 -9.10 -13.17 15.29
C ASP A 148 -8.94 -14.64 15.77
N ILE A 149 -8.05 -14.92 16.74
CA ILE A 149 -7.98 -16.23 17.39
C ILE A 149 -9.27 -16.42 18.20
N PRO A 150 -10.11 -17.44 17.88
CA PRO A 150 -11.33 -17.67 18.64
C PRO A 150 -10.97 -17.96 20.11
N SER A 151 -11.32 -17.05 21.02
CA SER A 151 -11.29 -17.33 22.44
C SER A 151 -12.17 -18.56 22.74
N ALA A 152 -11.71 -19.44 23.62
CA ALA A 152 -12.49 -20.59 24.10
C ALA A 152 -13.89 -20.18 24.59
N ALA A 153 -14.04 -18.94 25.09
CA ALA A 153 -15.34 -18.39 25.51
C ALA A 153 -16.30 -18.06 24.34
N ASN A 154 -15.78 -17.83 23.12
CA ASN A 154 -16.59 -17.52 21.94
C ASN A 154 -17.00 -18.77 21.15
N ALA A 155 -16.38 -19.93 21.41
CA ALA A 155 -16.75 -21.20 20.79
C ALA A 155 -18.11 -21.72 21.31
N ASP A 156 -18.38 -21.55 22.62
CA ASP A 156 -19.62 -22.02 23.25
C ASP A 156 -20.86 -21.24 22.80
N ASN A 157 -20.75 -19.93 22.55
CA ASN A 157 -21.88 -19.11 22.10
C ASN A 157 -22.33 -19.42 20.67
N ARG A 158 -21.41 -19.89 19.81
CA ARG A 158 -21.73 -20.20 18.41
C ARG A 158 -22.61 -21.44 18.27
N LEU A 159 -22.46 -22.40 19.18
CA LEU A 159 -23.31 -23.60 19.25
C LEU A 159 -24.74 -23.28 19.70
N LEU A 160 -24.94 -22.27 20.56
CA LEU A 160 -26.25 -21.86 21.07
C LEU A 160 -27.11 -21.08 20.04
N THR A 161 -26.49 -20.42 19.06
CA THR A 161 -27.20 -19.69 17.98
C THR A 161 -27.55 -20.53 16.76
N THR A 162 -27.08 -21.78 16.68
CA THR A 162 -27.49 -22.67 15.59
C THR A 162 -28.93 -23.13 15.87
N ARG A 163 -29.85 -22.82 14.96
CA ARG A 163 -31.30 -23.11 14.95
C ARG A 163 -31.72 -24.60 15.08
N LEU A 164 -30.89 -25.44 15.68
CA LEU A 164 -31.09 -26.89 15.84
C LEU A 164 -31.65 -27.31 17.21
N MET A 165 -31.76 -26.40 18.21
CA MET A 165 -32.29 -26.75 19.54
C MET A 165 -33.42 -25.86 20.06
N GLN A 166 -34.14 -25.12 19.21
CA GLN A 166 -35.36 -24.39 19.62
C GLN A 166 -36.63 -25.21 19.32
N LYS A 167 -36.59 -26.53 19.50
CA LYS A 167 -37.76 -27.40 19.35
C LYS A 167 -37.87 -28.31 20.56
N GLY A 168 -38.51 -27.80 21.61
CA GLY A 168 -38.80 -28.60 22.79
C GLY A 168 -39.12 -27.79 24.04
N ASN A 169 -40.14 -26.93 24.01
CA ASN A 169 -41.02 -26.72 25.18
C ASN A 169 -42.14 -25.73 24.85
N SER A 170 -43.38 -26.23 24.69
CA SER A 170 -44.60 -25.59 25.19
C SER A 170 -45.84 -26.36 24.75
N ASP A 171 -46.12 -27.49 25.40
CA ASP A 171 -47.50 -27.96 25.53
C ASP A 171 -47.88 -27.77 26.99
N ILE A 172 -48.86 -26.89 27.24
CA ILE A 172 -49.94 -26.92 28.26
C ILE A 172 -50.70 -25.60 28.09
N HIS A 173 -51.79 -25.64 27.32
CA HIS A 173 -52.80 -24.58 27.31
C HIS A 173 -53.95 -25.01 28.26
N PRO A 174 -54.24 -24.29 29.35
CA PRO A 174 -55.54 -24.41 30.00
C PRO A 174 -56.56 -23.52 29.30
N ALA A 175 -57.78 -24.04 29.19
CA ALA A 175 -58.91 -23.45 28.49
C ALA A 175 -59.34 -22.10 29.08
N HIS A 176 -59.37 -21.06 28.24
CA HIS A 176 -60.05 -19.81 28.55
C HIS A 176 -61.38 -19.71 27.81
N ILE A 177 -62.41 -19.62 28.64
CA ILE A 177 -63.84 -19.49 28.38
C ILE A 177 -64.11 -18.23 27.55
N TYR A 178 -64.69 -18.37 26.36
CA TYR A 178 -65.34 -17.27 25.64
C TYR A 178 -66.76 -17.08 26.18
N ARG A 179 -67.01 -15.94 26.85
CA ARG A 179 -68.35 -15.45 27.16
C ARG A 179 -68.96 -14.77 25.93
N HIS A 180 -70.23 -15.09 25.72
CA HIS A 180 -71.23 -14.53 24.79
C HIS A 180 -71.08 -13.04 24.46
N VAL A 181 -71.13 -12.65 23.18
CA VAL A 181 -72.31 -12.40 22.33
C VAL A 181 -73.05 -11.12 22.73
N ARG A 182 -73.33 -10.31 21.70
CA ARG A 182 -74.27 -9.20 21.69
C ARG A 182 -75.68 -9.74 21.45
#